data_AF-A0A6C1C2T9-F1
#
_entry.id   AF-A0A6C1C2T9-F1
#
_cell.length_a   1.000
_cell.length_b   1.000
_cell.length_c   1.000
_cell.angle_alpha   90.00
_cell.angle_beta   90.00
_cell.angle_gamma   90.00
#
_symmetry.space_group_name_H-M   'P 1'
#
loop_
_entity.id
_entity.type
_entity.pdbx_description
1 polymer ?
#
loop_
_entity_poly.entity_id
_entity_poly.type
_entity_poly.pdbx_seq_one_letter_code
_entity_poly.pdbx_strand_id
1 'polypeptide(L)'
;MSADAAAGPSRKWASTFFQGLQKMGRSLQLPIAVLPAAGILNRLGQPDIFGDEGLGWTDVAKVFLGAGSALLDSALGLPLLFCVGVAIGMAKKADGSTALAAVTGFLVYYNILHQFPTCPPGSSFDTAKGTCLGEGGTAAGAATYQNPGVFGGIVVGLLAAWFWQRFHRVKLVDWLGFFNGRRLVPIIMAFVALVFAVLCQWVWPPIGDGLTTFSKWMTDLGAWGAGIFGLANRALIPIGMHQFLNTFMWFQFGSFRKPDGEVVHGDINRFLAGDPSAGQFTSGFFPIMMFALPAAALAITHAARPERRKVVGGLMLSTALTSFVTGVTEPIEFSFLFVAPALYVIHVVLTGVSMALTWGLGVHDGFSFSAGLIDYVINWSLATRPWLIIPIGLCFAVVYYALFRFLIVKFDLKTPGREPEEVAHEIEQDNTRA
;
A
#
# COMPACT_ATOMS: atom_id res chain seq x y z
N MET A 1 -2.12 50.78 19.62
CA MET A 1 -0.91 50.42 18.87
C MET A 1 -0.90 48.91 18.74
N SER A 2 -1.33 48.43 17.58
CA SER A 2 -1.48 47.01 17.28
C SER A 2 -0.10 46.44 16.93
N ALA A 3 0.34 45.43 17.67
CA ALA A 3 1.55 44.69 17.35
C ALA A 3 1.22 43.66 16.26
N ASP A 4 1.41 44.06 15.01
CA ASP A 4 1.55 43.12 13.89
C ASP A 4 2.86 42.34 14.09
N ALA A 5 2.75 41.17 14.69
CA ALA A 5 3.83 40.19 14.71
C ALA A 5 4.00 39.62 13.30
N ALA A 6 5.00 40.11 12.59
CA ALA A 6 5.43 39.62 11.29
C ALA A 6 5.68 38.10 11.32
N ALA A 7 4.77 37.34 10.70
CA ALA A 7 4.99 35.92 10.45
C ALA A 7 6.13 35.74 9.43
N GLY A 8 7.26 35.21 9.91
CA GLY A 8 8.44 34.98 9.08
C GLY A 8 8.23 34.00 7.90
N PRO A 9 9.09 34.03 6.88
CA PRO A 9 8.93 33.31 5.60
C PRO A 9 9.06 31.76 5.69
N SER A 10 9.38 31.20 6.86
CA SER A 10 9.57 29.74 7.03
C SER A 10 8.29 28.91 7.01
N ARG A 11 7.11 29.50 7.27
CA ARG A 11 5.82 28.77 7.31
C ARG A 11 5.32 28.30 5.93
N LYS A 12 5.66 29.00 4.84
CA LYS A 12 5.14 28.67 3.50
C LYS A 12 5.72 27.36 2.98
N TRP A 13 7.03 27.17 3.03
CA TRP A 13 7.69 25.97 2.53
C TRP A 13 7.26 24.70 3.28
N ALA A 14 7.21 24.76 4.61
CA ALA A 14 6.74 23.63 5.43
C ALA A 14 5.29 23.26 5.11
N SER A 15 4.41 24.25 4.93
CA SER A 15 3.00 24.00 4.56
C SER A 15 2.85 23.40 3.15
N THR A 16 3.61 23.90 2.16
CA THR A 16 3.60 23.36 0.79
C THR A 16 4.16 21.95 0.73
N PHE A 17 5.24 21.68 1.45
CA PHE A 17 5.83 20.34 1.55
C PHE A 17 4.85 19.35 2.18
N PHE A 18 4.22 19.73 3.30
CA PHE A 18 3.23 18.92 4.00
C PHE A 18 2.00 18.61 3.12
N GLN A 19 1.47 19.60 2.42
CA GLN A 19 0.40 19.39 1.44
C GLN A 19 0.83 18.47 0.30
N GLY A 20 2.08 18.57 -0.14
CA GLY A 20 2.68 17.67 -1.13
C GLY A 20 2.70 16.21 -0.66
N LEU A 21 3.13 15.95 0.58
CA LEU A 21 3.13 14.59 1.16
C LEU A 21 1.73 14.01 1.27
N GLN A 22 0.75 14.80 1.72
CA GLN A 22 -0.65 14.36 1.78
C GLN A 22 -1.21 14.06 0.39
N LYS A 23 -0.90 14.89 -0.61
CA LYS A 23 -1.31 14.66 -2.00
C LYS A 23 -0.70 13.37 -2.56
N MET A 24 0.59 13.14 -2.28
CA MET A 24 1.29 11.93 -2.66
C MET A 24 0.64 10.69 -2.01
N GLY A 25 0.36 10.72 -0.70
CA GLY A 25 -0.33 9.64 0.00
C GLY A 25 -1.69 9.28 -0.64
N ARG A 26 -2.51 10.29 -0.97
CA ARG A 26 -3.79 10.08 -1.69
C ARG A 26 -3.59 9.52 -3.09
N SER A 27 -2.54 9.94 -3.81
CA SER A 27 -2.26 9.45 -5.17
C SER A 27 -1.89 7.96 -5.20
N LEU A 28 -1.31 7.44 -4.12
CA LEU A 28 -0.96 6.02 -3.96
C LEU A 28 -2.18 5.15 -3.61
N GLN A 29 -3.29 5.73 -3.12
CA GLN A 29 -4.50 4.96 -2.77
C GLN A 29 -5.24 4.41 -4.00
N LEU A 30 -5.25 5.17 -5.11
CA LEU A 30 -5.96 4.77 -6.33
C LEU A 30 -5.50 3.42 -6.89
N PRO A 31 -4.20 3.14 -7.07
CA PRO A 31 -3.74 1.83 -7.52
C PRO A 31 -3.96 0.75 -6.45
N ILE A 32 -3.80 1.09 -5.18
CA ILE A 32 -4.00 0.16 -4.05
C ILE A 32 -5.45 -0.36 -3.98
N ALA A 33 -6.43 0.46 -4.38
CA ALA A 33 -7.83 0.07 -4.42
C ALA A 33 -8.14 -1.11 -5.37
N VAL A 34 -7.25 -1.44 -6.31
CA VAL A 34 -7.40 -2.57 -7.24
C VAL A 34 -6.87 -3.88 -6.64
N LEU A 35 -6.04 -3.81 -5.60
CA LEU A 35 -5.41 -4.98 -4.99
C LEU A 35 -6.34 -6.00 -4.33
N PRO A 36 -7.50 -5.65 -3.74
CA PRO A 36 -8.40 -6.68 -3.22
C PRO A 36 -8.93 -7.57 -4.33
N ALA A 37 -9.25 -6.99 -5.50
CA ALA A 37 -9.64 -7.77 -6.66
C ALA A 37 -8.48 -8.67 -7.14
N ALA A 38 -7.26 -8.12 -7.22
CA ALA A 38 -6.06 -8.87 -7.61
C ALA A 38 -5.81 -10.08 -6.71
N GLY A 39 -5.90 -9.86 -5.39
CA GLY A 39 -5.74 -10.87 -4.36
C GLY A 39 -6.76 -11.99 -4.41
N ILE A 40 -8.05 -11.62 -4.42
CA ILE A 40 -9.15 -12.59 -4.49
C ILE A 40 -9.01 -13.42 -5.77
N LEU A 41 -8.75 -12.79 -6.92
CA LEU A 41 -8.55 -13.50 -8.18
C LEU A 41 -7.35 -14.47 -8.10
N ASN A 42 -6.21 -14.00 -7.60
CA ASN A 42 -5.02 -14.85 -7.46
C ASN A 42 -5.31 -16.04 -6.54
N ARG A 43 -5.91 -15.78 -5.38
CA ARG A 43 -6.13 -16.78 -4.35
C ARG A 43 -7.17 -17.82 -4.73
N LEU A 44 -8.28 -17.42 -5.36
CA LEU A 44 -9.25 -18.34 -5.93
C LEU A 44 -8.62 -19.26 -6.98
N GLY A 45 -7.59 -18.79 -7.69
CA GLY A 45 -6.87 -19.56 -8.69
C GLY A 45 -5.84 -20.56 -8.16
N GLN A 46 -5.61 -20.62 -6.84
CA GLN A 46 -4.61 -21.51 -6.25
C GLN A 46 -5.07 -22.99 -6.24
N PRO A 47 -4.11 -23.95 -6.20
CA PRO A 47 -4.39 -25.40 -6.25
C PRO A 47 -5.43 -25.88 -5.23
N ASP A 48 -5.38 -25.33 -4.03
CA ASP A 48 -6.17 -25.73 -2.87
C ASP A 48 -7.58 -25.12 -2.82
N ILE A 49 -7.91 -24.19 -3.73
CA ILE A 49 -9.25 -23.57 -3.83
C ILE A 49 -9.99 -24.09 -5.06
N PHE A 50 -9.70 -23.54 -6.25
CA PHE A 50 -10.33 -24.02 -7.49
C PHE A 50 -9.48 -25.06 -8.22
N GLY A 51 -8.21 -25.21 -7.87
CA GLY A 51 -7.33 -26.17 -8.53
C GLY A 51 -7.60 -27.62 -8.14
N ASP A 52 -6.62 -28.47 -8.44
CA ASP A 52 -6.64 -29.93 -8.31
C ASP A 52 -6.72 -30.43 -6.86
N GLU A 53 -6.19 -29.68 -5.89
CA GLU A 53 -6.26 -30.01 -4.46
C GLU A 53 -7.56 -29.50 -3.79
N GLY A 54 -8.31 -28.63 -4.47
CA GLY A 54 -9.58 -28.07 -4.01
C GLY A 54 -10.79 -28.64 -4.77
N LEU A 55 -11.46 -27.80 -5.57
CA LEU A 55 -12.67 -28.17 -6.31
C LEU A 55 -12.42 -28.98 -7.60
N GLY A 56 -11.16 -29.12 -8.04
CA GLY A 56 -10.80 -29.81 -9.28
C GLY A 56 -11.10 -29.02 -10.56
N TRP A 57 -11.41 -27.73 -10.47
CA TRP A 57 -11.72 -26.84 -11.60
C TRP A 57 -10.45 -26.20 -12.17
N THR A 58 -9.52 -27.03 -12.63
CA THR A 58 -8.16 -26.60 -13.02
C THR A 58 -8.13 -25.50 -14.09
N ASP A 59 -9.02 -25.56 -15.10
CA ASP A 59 -9.12 -24.51 -16.12
C ASP A 59 -9.63 -23.18 -15.53
N VAL A 60 -10.60 -23.24 -14.62
CA VAL A 60 -11.11 -22.05 -13.90
C VAL A 60 -10.00 -21.48 -13.02
N ALA A 61 -9.30 -22.34 -12.27
CA ALA A 61 -8.19 -21.95 -11.42
C ALA A 61 -7.11 -21.20 -12.23
N LYS A 62 -6.74 -21.72 -13.40
CA LYS A 62 -5.80 -21.08 -14.32
C LYS A 62 -6.24 -19.69 -14.79
N VAL A 63 -7.53 -19.52 -15.13
CA VAL A 63 -8.08 -18.22 -15.53
C VAL A 63 -7.97 -17.20 -14.39
N PHE A 64 -8.39 -17.59 -13.18
CA PHE A 64 -8.35 -16.73 -12.00
C PHE A 64 -6.92 -16.38 -11.59
N LEU A 65 -6.03 -17.38 -11.56
CA LEU A 65 -4.63 -17.20 -11.21
C LEU A 65 -3.91 -16.27 -12.20
N GLY A 66 -4.15 -16.44 -13.50
CA GLY A 66 -3.58 -15.58 -14.54
C GLY A 66 -4.06 -14.13 -14.42
N ALA A 67 -5.36 -13.92 -14.19
CA ALA A 67 -5.93 -12.59 -14.03
C ALA A 67 -5.41 -11.86 -12.77
N GLY A 68 -5.37 -12.56 -11.62
CA GLY A 68 -4.86 -11.99 -10.37
C GLY A 68 -3.36 -11.71 -10.43
N SER A 69 -2.57 -12.66 -10.96
CA SER A 69 -1.11 -12.51 -11.07
C SER A 69 -0.70 -11.37 -11.99
N ALA A 70 -1.45 -11.10 -13.06
CA ALA A 70 -1.19 -9.96 -13.95
C ALA A 70 -1.26 -8.60 -13.22
N LEU A 71 -2.09 -8.49 -12.18
CA LEU A 71 -2.22 -7.27 -11.38
C LEU A 71 -1.15 -7.18 -10.28
N LEU A 72 -0.69 -8.32 -9.76
CA LEU A 72 0.33 -8.43 -8.71
C LEU A 72 1.76 -8.53 -9.24
N ASP A 73 1.92 -8.68 -10.57
CA ASP A 73 3.21 -8.75 -11.26
C ASP A 73 4.11 -7.58 -10.83
N SER A 74 5.22 -7.91 -10.18
CA SER A 74 6.17 -6.94 -9.62
C SER A 74 7.04 -6.23 -10.66
N ALA A 75 7.09 -6.74 -11.88
CA ALA A 75 7.90 -6.20 -12.97
C ALA A 75 7.10 -5.20 -13.83
N LEU A 76 5.87 -5.55 -14.21
CA LEU A 76 5.06 -4.80 -15.17
C LEU A 76 3.74 -4.31 -14.55
N GLY A 77 2.90 -5.22 -14.08
CA GLY A 77 1.50 -4.95 -13.73
C GLY A 77 1.36 -3.93 -12.61
N LEU A 78 1.90 -4.26 -11.44
CA LEU A 78 1.82 -3.43 -10.26
C LEU A 78 2.55 -2.08 -10.43
N PRO A 79 3.78 -2.02 -10.98
CA PRO A 79 4.44 -0.75 -11.27
C PRO A 79 3.66 0.15 -12.24
N LEU A 80 3.02 -0.43 -13.27
CA LEU A 80 2.22 0.33 -14.23
C LEU A 80 0.96 0.91 -13.58
N LEU A 81 0.26 0.14 -12.74
CA LEU A 81 -0.88 0.62 -11.96
C LEU A 81 -0.48 1.83 -11.10
N PHE A 82 0.64 1.74 -10.39
CA PHE A 82 1.17 2.84 -9.60
C PHE A 82 1.58 4.04 -10.45
N CYS A 83 2.22 3.81 -11.61
CA CYS A 83 2.58 4.86 -12.55
C CYS A 83 1.36 5.70 -12.97
N VAL A 84 0.29 5.03 -13.40
CA VAL A 84 -0.95 5.68 -13.83
C VAL A 84 -1.66 6.34 -12.65
N GLY A 85 -1.77 5.63 -11.52
CA GLY A 85 -2.44 6.13 -10.32
C GLY A 85 -1.80 7.40 -9.76
N VAL A 86 -0.47 7.41 -9.66
CA VAL A 86 0.31 8.57 -9.22
C VAL A 86 0.19 9.72 -10.23
N ALA A 87 0.29 9.43 -11.54
CA ALA A 87 0.16 10.46 -12.57
C ALA A 87 -1.19 11.19 -12.50
N ILE A 88 -2.28 10.45 -12.34
CA ILE A 88 -3.64 10.99 -12.19
C ILE A 88 -3.79 11.74 -10.87
N GLY A 89 -3.39 11.12 -9.75
CA GLY A 89 -3.55 11.70 -8.42
C GLY A 89 -2.69 12.95 -8.18
N MET A 90 -1.54 13.05 -8.84
CA MET A 90 -0.63 14.19 -8.73
C MET A 90 -0.92 15.30 -9.75
N ALA A 91 -1.67 15.03 -10.81
CA ALA A 91 -2.17 16.08 -11.70
C ALA A 91 -3.07 17.07 -10.93
N LYS A 92 -3.09 18.34 -11.34
CA LYS A 92 -4.03 19.34 -10.78
C LYS A 92 -5.46 19.13 -11.29
N LYS A 93 -5.59 18.50 -12.45
CA LYS A 93 -6.86 18.15 -13.09
C LYS A 93 -6.76 16.74 -13.62
N ALA A 94 -7.73 15.89 -13.29
CA ALA A 94 -7.83 14.57 -13.87
C ALA A 94 -8.14 14.72 -15.37
N ASP A 95 -7.22 14.26 -16.21
CA ASP A 95 -7.34 14.25 -17.66
C ASP A 95 -6.74 12.95 -18.18
N GLY A 96 -7.45 12.24 -19.05
CA GLY A 96 -7.01 10.96 -19.59
C GLY A 96 -5.67 11.03 -20.33
N SER A 97 -5.31 12.20 -20.87
CA SER A 97 -4.00 12.38 -21.53
C SER A 97 -2.81 12.31 -20.57
N THR A 98 -3.00 12.60 -19.28
CA THR A 98 -1.95 12.39 -18.26
C THR A 98 -1.67 10.91 -18.06
N ALA A 99 -2.73 10.09 -17.99
CA ALA A 99 -2.62 8.63 -17.89
C ALA A 99 -1.95 8.05 -19.14
N LEU A 100 -2.36 8.49 -20.33
CA LEU A 100 -1.72 8.06 -21.58
C LEU A 100 -0.22 8.41 -21.60
N ALA A 101 0.15 9.62 -21.18
CA ALA A 101 1.56 10.00 -21.10
C ALA A 101 2.36 9.14 -20.11
N ALA A 102 1.75 8.78 -18.98
CA ALA A 102 2.34 7.89 -17.98
C ALA A 102 2.56 6.48 -18.54
N VAL A 103 1.55 5.90 -19.21
CA VAL A 103 1.67 4.59 -19.86
C VAL A 103 2.75 4.60 -20.95
N THR A 104 2.75 5.61 -21.82
CA THR A 104 3.78 5.75 -22.87
C THR A 104 5.18 5.82 -22.28
N GLY A 105 5.39 6.68 -21.28
CA GLY A 105 6.68 6.77 -20.59
C GLY A 105 7.06 5.45 -19.92
N PHE A 106 6.13 4.80 -19.23
CA PHE A 106 6.40 3.54 -18.52
C PHE A 106 6.76 2.40 -19.47
N LEU A 107 6.05 2.25 -20.59
CA LEU A 107 6.37 1.20 -21.58
C LEU A 107 7.76 1.39 -22.18
N VAL A 108 8.16 2.63 -22.50
CA VAL A 108 9.51 2.92 -22.97
C VAL A 108 10.54 2.60 -21.90
N TYR A 109 10.31 3.07 -20.67
CA TYR A 109 11.15 2.79 -19.52
C TYR A 109 11.34 1.28 -19.30
N TYR A 110 10.23 0.53 -19.21
CA TYR A 110 10.22 -0.91 -18.98
C TYR A 110 11.00 -1.66 -20.05
N ASN A 111 10.75 -1.37 -21.33
CA ASN A 111 11.42 -2.05 -22.44
C ASN A 111 12.93 -1.77 -22.48
N ILE A 112 13.37 -0.56 -22.11
CA ILE A 112 14.79 -0.21 -22.05
C ILE A 112 15.50 -0.99 -20.94
N LEU A 113 14.87 -1.15 -19.77
CA LEU A 113 15.44 -1.99 -18.71
C LEU A 113 15.63 -3.45 -19.18
N HIS A 114 14.71 -3.94 -20.02
CA HIS A 114 14.78 -5.29 -20.59
C HIS A 114 15.81 -5.46 -21.72
N GLN A 115 16.45 -4.38 -22.18
CA GLN A 115 17.58 -4.47 -23.12
C GLN A 115 18.89 -4.85 -22.42
N PHE A 116 18.93 -4.83 -21.09
CA PHE A 116 20.13 -5.09 -20.29
C PHE A 116 19.92 -6.26 -19.32
N PRO A 117 19.79 -7.50 -19.83
CA PRO A 117 19.66 -8.68 -18.99
C PRO A 117 20.93 -8.92 -18.18
N THR A 118 20.76 -9.30 -16.93
CA THR A 118 21.82 -9.77 -16.04
C THR A 118 21.67 -11.28 -15.87
N CYS A 119 22.77 -12.00 -16.06
CA CYS A 119 22.80 -13.46 -15.94
C CYS A 119 23.63 -13.90 -14.72
N PRO A 120 23.35 -15.09 -14.16
CA PRO A 120 24.19 -15.69 -13.13
C PRO A 120 25.67 -15.77 -13.53
N PRO A 121 26.61 -15.70 -12.57
CA PRO A 121 28.04 -15.84 -12.86
C PRO A 121 28.34 -17.13 -13.63
N GLY A 122 29.14 -17.03 -14.71
CA GLY A 122 29.46 -18.17 -15.58
C GLY A 122 28.40 -18.51 -16.63
N SER A 123 27.38 -17.66 -16.81
CA SER A 123 26.38 -17.81 -17.86
C SER A 123 26.27 -16.56 -18.74
N SER A 124 25.84 -16.74 -19.98
CA SER A 124 25.61 -15.67 -20.96
C SER A 124 24.16 -15.66 -21.42
N PHE A 125 23.62 -14.48 -21.67
CA PHE A 125 22.26 -14.34 -22.19
C PHE A 125 22.19 -14.80 -23.65
N ASP A 126 21.29 -15.74 -23.93
CA ASP A 126 20.97 -16.16 -25.30
C ASP A 126 19.73 -15.39 -25.77
N THR A 127 19.92 -14.46 -26.71
CA THR A 127 18.85 -13.64 -27.29
C THR A 127 17.81 -14.44 -28.08
N ALA A 128 18.16 -15.63 -28.61
CA ALA A 128 17.22 -16.45 -29.37
C ALA A 128 16.29 -17.26 -28.45
N LYS A 129 16.78 -17.67 -27.28
CA LYS A 129 16.01 -18.43 -26.28
C LYS A 129 15.43 -17.57 -25.16
N GLY A 130 15.88 -16.31 -25.03
CA GLY A 130 15.45 -15.39 -23.98
C GLY A 130 15.83 -15.84 -22.57
N THR A 131 16.91 -16.62 -22.42
CA THR A 131 17.31 -17.23 -21.15
C THR A 131 18.83 -17.19 -20.99
N CYS A 132 19.32 -17.31 -19.76
CA CYS A 132 20.75 -17.43 -19.50
C CYS A 132 21.20 -18.87 -19.71
N LEU A 133 22.30 -19.06 -20.45
CA LEU A 133 22.90 -20.37 -20.70
C LEU A 133 24.25 -20.49 -20.01
N GLY A 134 24.49 -21.60 -19.32
CA GLY A 134 25.77 -21.94 -18.73
C GLY A 134 26.73 -22.58 -19.74
N GLU A 135 27.93 -22.95 -19.28
CA GLU A 135 28.89 -23.70 -20.10
C GLU A 135 28.25 -25.01 -20.63
N GLY A 136 28.34 -25.22 -21.95
CA GLY A 136 27.72 -26.36 -22.63
C GLY A 136 26.29 -26.14 -23.12
N GLY A 137 25.71 -24.94 -22.98
CA GLY A 137 24.40 -24.60 -23.54
C GLY A 137 23.20 -25.08 -22.72
N THR A 138 23.42 -25.47 -21.46
CA THR A 138 22.38 -25.81 -20.49
C THR A 138 21.73 -24.54 -19.95
N ALA A 139 20.42 -24.58 -19.67
CA ALA A 139 19.72 -23.44 -19.10
C ALA A 139 20.24 -23.15 -17.68
N ALA A 140 20.83 -21.97 -17.48
CA ALA A 140 21.35 -21.50 -16.20
C ALA A 140 20.31 -20.69 -15.39
N GLY A 141 19.14 -20.43 -15.97
CA GLY A 141 18.01 -19.75 -15.33
C GLY A 141 17.48 -18.56 -16.14
N ALA A 142 16.36 -17.99 -15.71
CA ALA A 142 15.80 -16.79 -16.31
C ALA A 142 16.74 -15.59 -16.12
N ALA A 143 16.81 -14.72 -17.13
CA ALA A 143 17.50 -13.45 -17.01
C ALA A 143 16.80 -12.55 -16.00
N THR A 144 17.59 -11.86 -15.18
CA THR A 144 17.08 -10.81 -14.30
C THR A 144 17.36 -9.45 -14.93
N TYR A 145 16.59 -8.44 -14.52
CA TYR A 145 16.71 -7.10 -15.04
C TYR A 145 16.84 -6.13 -13.87
N GLN A 146 17.58 -5.04 -14.08
CA GLN A 146 17.61 -3.93 -13.13
C GLN A 146 16.26 -3.22 -13.16
N ASN A 147 15.33 -3.67 -12.30
CA ASN A 147 13.98 -3.16 -12.25
C ASN A 147 13.66 -2.56 -10.86
N PRO A 148 13.52 -1.23 -10.79
CA PRO A 148 12.99 -0.54 -9.61
C PRO A 148 11.56 -0.89 -9.19
N GLY A 149 10.86 -1.73 -9.95
CA GLY A 149 9.50 -2.17 -9.67
C GLY A 149 8.57 -0.98 -9.43
N VAL A 150 7.84 -1.01 -8.33
CA VAL A 150 6.83 0.01 -8.04
C VAL A 150 7.43 1.41 -7.89
N PHE A 151 8.67 1.54 -7.42
CA PHE A 151 9.35 2.84 -7.34
C PHE A 151 9.56 3.45 -8.72
N GLY A 152 9.99 2.65 -9.69
CA GLY A 152 10.13 3.09 -11.07
C GLY A 152 8.81 3.60 -11.63
N GLY A 153 7.74 2.86 -11.36
CA GLY A 153 6.37 3.28 -11.68
C GLY A 153 6.01 4.65 -11.07
N ILE A 154 6.21 4.82 -9.76
CA ILE A 154 5.92 6.08 -9.06
C ILE A 154 6.71 7.24 -9.66
N VAL A 155 8.01 7.08 -9.92
CA VAL A 155 8.86 8.15 -10.46
C VAL A 155 8.41 8.54 -11.86
N VAL A 156 8.15 7.57 -12.75
CA VAL A 156 7.63 7.85 -14.10
C VAL A 156 6.26 8.53 -14.03
N GLY A 157 5.39 8.11 -13.10
CA GLY A 157 4.09 8.75 -12.86
C GLY A 157 4.20 10.20 -12.40
N LEU A 158 5.15 10.50 -11.50
CA LEU A 158 5.45 11.87 -11.05
C LEU A 158 5.98 12.73 -12.20
N LEU A 159 6.89 12.19 -13.02
CA LEU A 159 7.38 12.86 -14.21
C LEU A 159 6.23 13.15 -15.19
N ALA A 160 5.36 12.18 -15.45
CA ALA A 160 4.19 12.37 -16.30
C ALA A 160 3.28 13.48 -15.79
N ALA A 161 2.96 13.50 -14.49
CA ALA A 161 2.16 14.57 -13.88
C ALA A 161 2.83 15.94 -14.02
N TRP A 162 4.15 16.02 -13.84
CA TRP A 162 4.91 17.27 -13.93
C TRP A 162 4.98 17.80 -15.37
N PHE A 163 5.37 16.95 -16.32
CA PHE A 163 5.45 17.31 -17.74
C PHE A 163 4.08 17.66 -18.31
N TRP A 164 3.02 16.93 -17.91
CA TRP A 164 1.66 17.27 -18.32
C TRP A 164 1.28 18.69 -17.85
N GLN A 165 1.48 19.01 -16.57
CA GLN A 165 1.18 20.35 -16.06
C GLN A 165 1.93 21.45 -16.82
N ARG A 166 3.19 21.18 -17.19
CA ARG A 166 4.06 22.16 -17.83
C ARG A 166 3.81 22.33 -19.34
N PHE A 167 3.43 21.27 -20.06
CA PHE A 167 3.41 21.24 -21.53
C PHE A 167 2.04 21.01 -22.17
N HIS A 168 1.00 20.65 -21.41
CA HIS A 168 -0.34 20.31 -21.98
C HIS A 168 -1.04 21.45 -22.75
N ARG A 169 -0.56 22.69 -22.68
CA ARG A 169 -1.11 23.85 -23.43
C ARG A 169 -0.12 24.47 -24.42
N VAL A 170 1.06 23.87 -24.59
CA VAL A 170 2.09 24.40 -25.48
C VAL A 170 1.65 24.25 -26.93
N LYS A 171 1.88 25.31 -27.72
CA LYS A 171 1.68 25.33 -29.16
C LYS A 171 3.05 25.30 -29.84
N LEU A 172 3.21 24.38 -30.77
CA LEU A 172 4.35 24.24 -31.67
C LEU A 172 4.10 25.05 -32.95
N VAL A 173 5.14 25.11 -33.77
CA VAL A 173 5.09 25.66 -35.14
C VAL A 173 4.04 24.95 -36.00
N ASP A 174 3.50 25.63 -37.01
CA ASP A 174 2.29 25.22 -37.73
C ASP A 174 2.36 23.81 -38.34
N TRP A 175 3.51 23.42 -38.89
CA TRP A 175 3.69 22.07 -39.48
C TRP A 175 3.74 20.95 -38.43
N LEU A 176 4.05 21.26 -37.17
CA LEU A 176 3.95 20.34 -36.01
C LEU A 176 2.62 20.48 -35.26
N GLY A 177 1.66 21.24 -35.79
CA GLY A 177 0.43 21.59 -35.10
C GLY A 177 -0.41 20.38 -34.64
N PHE A 178 -0.25 19.22 -35.30
CA PHE A 178 -0.88 17.96 -34.90
C PHE A 178 -0.52 17.53 -33.47
N PHE A 179 0.71 17.83 -33.03
CA PHE A 179 1.25 17.43 -31.73
C PHE A 179 0.98 18.45 -30.62
N ASN A 180 0.20 19.50 -30.88
CA ASN A 180 -0.03 20.57 -29.91
C ASN A 180 -0.71 20.10 -28.61
N GLY A 181 -0.38 20.81 -27.52
CA GLY A 181 -1.01 20.68 -26.22
C GLY A 181 -0.89 19.29 -25.60
N ARG A 182 -2.02 18.65 -25.31
CA ARG A 182 -2.10 17.36 -24.61
C ARG A 182 -1.42 16.21 -25.36
N ARG A 183 -1.33 16.29 -26.69
CA ARG A 183 -0.69 15.26 -27.54
C ARG A 183 0.84 15.31 -27.50
N LEU A 184 1.41 16.45 -27.14
CA LEU A 184 2.86 16.63 -27.00
C LEU A 184 3.41 15.84 -25.82
N VAL A 185 2.61 15.72 -24.75
CA VAL A 185 3.09 15.21 -23.46
C VAL A 185 3.53 13.74 -23.54
N PRO A 186 2.77 12.81 -24.15
CA PRO A 186 3.25 11.43 -24.34
C PRO A 186 4.56 11.33 -25.13
N ILE A 187 4.75 12.21 -26.13
CA ILE A 187 5.97 12.23 -26.95
C ILE A 187 7.16 12.65 -26.10
N ILE A 188 7.01 13.74 -25.32
CA ILE A 188 8.04 14.16 -24.36
C ILE A 188 8.35 13.03 -23.37
N MET A 189 7.31 12.37 -22.85
CA MET A 189 7.47 11.28 -21.90
C MET A 189 8.26 10.10 -22.46
N ALA A 190 8.14 9.77 -23.76
CA ALA A 190 8.96 8.72 -24.37
C ALA A 190 10.46 9.04 -24.27
N PHE A 191 10.88 10.27 -24.60
CA PHE A 191 12.29 10.68 -24.51
C PHE A 191 12.77 10.85 -23.08
N VAL A 192 11.93 11.41 -22.19
CA VAL A 192 12.26 11.55 -20.76
C VAL A 192 12.43 10.19 -20.12
N ALA A 193 11.52 9.25 -20.39
CA ALA A 193 11.60 7.89 -19.89
C ALA A 193 12.82 7.14 -20.42
N LEU A 194 13.22 7.39 -21.67
CA LEU A 194 14.45 6.84 -22.23
C LEU A 194 15.69 7.28 -21.43
N VAL A 195 15.84 8.58 -21.22
CA VAL A 195 16.97 9.12 -20.45
C VAL A 195 16.92 8.59 -19.01
N PHE A 196 15.73 8.58 -18.40
CA PHE A 196 15.56 8.05 -17.05
C PHE A 196 15.93 6.57 -16.93
N ALA A 197 15.48 5.72 -17.85
CA ALA A 197 15.77 4.28 -17.83
C ALA A 197 17.26 3.99 -17.99
N VAL A 198 17.96 4.75 -18.85
CA VAL A 198 19.42 4.64 -19.00
C VAL A 198 20.13 5.02 -17.70
N LEU A 199 19.71 6.12 -17.06
CA LEU A 199 20.28 6.53 -15.77
C LEU A 199 20.02 5.49 -14.67
N CYS A 200 18.84 4.86 -14.67
CA CYS A 200 18.50 3.80 -13.72
C CYS A 200 19.47 2.62 -13.78
N GLN A 201 20.07 2.29 -14.92
CA GLN A 201 21.05 1.19 -15.02
C GLN A 201 22.27 1.38 -14.12
N TRP A 202 22.64 2.63 -13.80
CA TRP A 202 23.78 2.93 -12.93
C TRP A 202 23.36 3.41 -11.55
N VAL A 203 22.27 4.16 -11.46
CA VAL A 203 21.81 4.77 -10.21
C VAL A 203 21.02 3.78 -9.36
N TRP A 204 20.26 2.88 -9.97
CA TRP A 204 19.41 1.94 -9.23
C TRP A 204 20.19 0.86 -8.49
N PRO A 205 21.20 0.17 -9.07
CA PRO A 205 21.90 -0.91 -8.37
C PRO A 205 22.38 -0.56 -6.95
N PRO A 206 23.12 0.56 -6.71
CA PRO A 206 23.56 0.89 -5.35
C PRO A 206 22.39 1.21 -4.41
N ILE A 207 21.29 1.79 -4.92
CA ILE A 207 20.07 2.03 -4.14
C ILE A 207 19.40 0.70 -3.78
N GLY A 208 19.27 -0.20 -4.76
CA GLY A 208 18.70 -1.53 -4.59
C GLY A 208 19.49 -2.37 -3.59
N ASP A 209 20.82 -2.33 -3.63
CA ASP A 209 21.70 -3.02 -2.67
C ASP A 209 21.54 -2.45 -1.25
N GLY A 210 21.45 -1.11 -1.14
CA GLY A 210 21.19 -0.44 0.13
C GLY A 210 19.81 -0.82 0.71
N LEU A 211 18.77 -0.82 -0.14
CA LEU A 211 17.42 -1.24 0.25
C LEU A 211 17.37 -2.72 0.62
N THR A 212 18.09 -3.60 -0.09
CA THR A 212 18.20 -5.02 0.23
C THR A 212 18.89 -5.23 1.58
N THR A 213 19.96 -4.48 1.84
CA THR A 213 20.69 -4.55 3.12
C THR A 213 19.81 -4.08 4.28
N PHE A 214 19.11 -2.96 4.11
CA PHE A 214 18.16 -2.44 5.09
C PHE A 214 17.00 -3.43 5.32
N SER A 215 16.51 -4.03 4.23
CA SER A 215 15.45 -5.04 4.28
C SER A 215 15.88 -6.22 5.13
N LYS A 216 17.05 -6.80 4.83
CA LYS A 216 17.61 -7.92 5.59
C LYS A 216 17.79 -7.57 7.07
N TRP A 217 18.35 -6.39 7.36
CA TRP A 217 18.48 -5.92 8.74
C TRP A 217 17.12 -5.86 9.46
N MET A 218 16.08 -5.35 8.80
CA MET A 218 14.73 -5.29 9.38
C MET A 218 14.11 -6.68 9.57
N THR A 219 14.31 -7.61 8.63
CA THR A 219 13.87 -9.02 8.75
C THR A 219 14.52 -9.69 9.95
N ASP A 220 15.84 -9.54 10.08
CA ASP A 220 16.67 -10.21 11.08
C ASP A 220 16.32 -9.78 12.52
N LEU A 221 15.65 -8.64 12.70
CA LEU A 221 15.10 -8.21 13.99
C LEU A 221 13.87 -9.03 14.43
N GLY A 222 13.33 -9.89 13.56
CA GLY A 222 12.21 -10.78 13.85
C GLY A 222 10.99 -10.01 14.38
N ALA A 223 10.54 -10.36 15.58
CA ALA A 223 9.39 -9.74 16.24
C ALA A 223 9.59 -8.21 16.40
N TRP A 224 10.79 -7.76 16.74
CA TRP A 224 11.07 -6.33 16.87
C TRP A 224 10.96 -5.60 15.53
N GLY A 225 11.42 -6.23 14.44
CA GLY A 225 11.29 -5.69 13.08
C GLY A 225 9.83 -5.47 12.69
N ALA A 226 8.99 -6.47 12.92
CA ALA A 226 7.54 -6.38 12.72
C ALA A 226 6.94 -5.23 13.56
N GLY A 227 7.33 -5.13 14.83
CA GLY A 227 6.84 -4.10 15.75
C GLY A 227 7.21 -2.67 15.34
N ILE A 228 8.48 -2.45 14.97
CA ILE A 228 8.96 -1.14 14.48
C ILE A 228 8.20 -0.74 13.22
N PHE A 229 8.00 -1.68 12.30
CA PHE A 229 7.21 -1.43 11.10
C PHE A 229 5.76 -1.05 11.44
N GLY A 230 5.09 -1.79 12.33
CA GLY A 230 3.71 -1.48 12.75
C GLY A 230 3.58 -0.08 13.37
N LEU A 231 4.53 0.29 14.21
CA LEU A 231 4.59 1.62 14.83
C LEU A 231 4.78 2.70 13.77
N ALA A 232 5.78 2.56 12.88
CA ALA A 232 6.04 3.52 11.81
C ALA A 232 4.85 3.64 10.86
N ASN A 233 4.22 2.50 10.53
CA ASN A 233 3.05 2.44 9.67
C ASN A 233 1.90 3.31 10.20
N ARG A 234 1.50 3.09 11.45
CA ARG A 234 0.43 3.89 12.06
C ARG A 234 0.85 5.35 12.22
N ALA A 235 2.07 5.62 12.71
CA ALA A 235 2.54 6.99 12.92
C ALA A 235 2.49 7.87 11.64
N LEU A 236 2.59 7.26 10.45
CA LEU A 236 2.59 7.95 9.16
C LEU A 236 1.20 8.14 8.53
N ILE A 237 0.12 7.62 9.13
CA ILE A 237 -1.26 7.81 8.63
C ILE A 237 -1.72 9.26 8.60
N PRO A 238 -1.49 10.11 9.62
CA PRO A 238 -1.94 11.51 9.61
C PRO A 238 -1.47 12.31 8.38
N ILE A 239 -0.34 11.89 7.78
CA ILE A 239 0.26 12.52 6.60
C ILE A 239 0.15 11.67 5.33
N GLY A 240 -0.51 10.51 5.39
CA GLY A 240 -0.69 9.60 4.25
C GLY A 240 0.58 8.85 3.82
N MET A 241 1.70 9.03 4.51
CA MET A 241 3.00 8.46 4.12
C MET A 241 3.15 6.97 4.44
N HIS A 242 2.24 6.40 5.22
CA HIS A 242 2.17 4.96 5.46
C HIS A 242 2.04 4.17 4.14
N GLN A 243 1.39 4.74 3.12
CA GLN A 243 1.27 4.08 1.81
C GLN A 243 2.61 3.95 1.08
N PHE A 244 3.51 4.91 1.27
CA PHE A 244 4.87 4.80 0.73
C PHE A 244 5.66 3.70 1.45
N LEU A 245 5.57 3.65 2.78
CA LEU A 245 6.18 2.59 3.59
C LEU A 245 5.62 1.21 3.21
N ASN A 246 4.30 1.09 3.10
CA ASN A 246 3.58 -0.10 2.62
C ASN A 246 4.09 -0.54 1.27
N THR A 247 4.18 0.39 0.32
CA THR A 247 4.58 0.08 -1.05
C THR A 247 5.94 -0.62 -1.10
N PHE A 248 6.90 -0.14 -0.31
CA PHE A 248 8.20 -0.80 -0.18
C PHE A 248 8.08 -2.18 0.45
N MET A 249 7.54 -2.26 1.67
CA MET A 249 7.56 -3.47 2.49
C MET A 249 6.68 -4.59 1.92
N TRP A 250 5.58 -4.24 1.27
CA TRP A 250 4.61 -5.21 0.79
C TRP A 250 4.83 -5.63 -0.66
N PHE A 251 5.47 -4.80 -1.50
CA PHE A 251 5.60 -5.07 -2.94
C PHE A 251 7.03 -5.09 -3.49
N GLN A 252 8.01 -4.56 -2.76
CA GLN A 252 9.40 -4.48 -3.25
C GLN A 252 10.40 -5.21 -2.36
N PHE A 253 10.07 -5.32 -1.08
CA PHE A 253 10.93 -5.86 -0.05
C PHE A 253 11.19 -7.36 -0.20
N GLY A 254 12.46 -7.76 -0.05
CA GLY A 254 12.88 -9.16 -0.12
C GLY A 254 12.64 -9.79 -1.48
N SER A 255 13.04 -11.06 -1.63
CA SER A 255 12.83 -11.82 -2.85
C SER A 255 12.55 -13.27 -2.51
N PHE A 256 11.61 -13.89 -3.21
CA PHE A 256 11.36 -15.33 -3.15
C PHE A 256 11.37 -15.90 -4.56
N ARG A 257 12.12 -16.98 -4.77
CA ARG A 257 12.17 -17.68 -6.05
C ARG A 257 11.23 -18.87 -6.00
N LYS A 258 10.21 -18.85 -6.84
CA LYS A 258 9.24 -19.94 -7.01
C LYS A 258 9.92 -21.18 -7.63
N PRO A 259 9.30 -22.37 -7.52
CA PRO A 259 9.80 -23.59 -8.16
C PRO A 259 9.95 -23.50 -9.69
N ASP A 260 9.12 -22.69 -10.35
CA ASP A 260 9.18 -22.42 -11.80
C ASP A 260 10.31 -21.47 -12.21
N GLY A 261 11.04 -20.90 -11.23
CA GLY A 261 12.16 -19.99 -11.43
C GLY A 261 11.80 -18.52 -11.44
N GLU A 262 10.51 -18.14 -11.38
CA GLU A 262 10.06 -16.76 -11.26
C GLU A 262 10.46 -16.18 -9.89
N VAL A 263 10.92 -14.92 -9.87
CA VAL A 263 11.24 -14.21 -8.62
C VAL A 263 10.14 -13.21 -8.32
N VAL A 264 9.57 -13.29 -7.12
CA VAL A 264 8.60 -12.33 -6.61
C VAL A 264 9.19 -11.50 -5.48
N HIS A 265 8.75 -10.25 -5.39
CA HIS A 265 9.20 -9.26 -4.41
C HIS A 265 8.04 -8.72 -3.59
N GLY A 266 8.33 -8.33 -2.36
CA GLY A 266 7.36 -7.80 -1.41
C GLY A 266 6.73 -8.86 -0.52
N ASP A 267 6.48 -8.52 0.74
CA ASP A 267 5.97 -9.46 1.73
C ASP A 267 4.62 -10.10 1.32
N ILE A 268 3.74 -9.34 0.68
CA ILE A 268 2.44 -9.85 0.18
C ILE A 268 2.64 -10.88 -0.93
N ASN A 269 3.40 -10.52 -1.98
CA ASN A 269 3.58 -11.40 -3.13
C ASN A 269 4.38 -12.65 -2.77
N ARG A 270 5.36 -12.54 -1.85
CA ARG A 270 6.09 -13.68 -1.31
C ARG A 270 5.18 -14.62 -0.55
N PHE A 271 4.30 -14.10 0.31
CA PHE A 271 3.30 -14.91 1.02
C PHE A 271 2.35 -15.64 0.06
N LEU A 272 1.79 -14.93 -0.93
CA LEU A 272 0.90 -15.53 -1.94
C LEU A 272 1.61 -16.54 -2.86
N ALA A 273 2.93 -16.45 -2.98
CA ALA A 273 3.77 -17.43 -3.68
C ALA A 273 4.18 -18.64 -2.81
N GLY A 274 3.75 -18.69 -1.54
CA GLY A 274 4.02 -19.80 -0.63
C GLY A 274 5.36 -19.71 0.11
N ASP A 275 5.95 -18.52 0.24
CA ASP A 275 7.16 -18.32 1.05
C ASP A 275 6.84 -18.47 2.56
N PRO A 276 7.35 -19.51 3.26
CA PRO A 276 7.05 -19.73 4.67
C PRO A 276 7.68 -18.67 5.60
N SER A 277 8.60 -17.85 5.08
CA SER A 277 9.25 -16.75 5.83
C SER A 277 8.60 -15.39 5.58
N ALA A 278 7.56 -15.33 4.75
CA ALA A 278 6.78 -14.11 4.51
C ALA A 278 5.67 -13.92 5.57
N GLY A 279 5.10 -12.72 5.60
CA GLY A 279 4.02 -12.34 6.49
C GLY A 279 4.46 -11.47 7.67
N GLN A 280 5.77 -11.20 7.81
CA GLN A 280 6.33 -10.45 8.93
C GLN A 280 5.75 -9.05 9.09
N PHE A 281 5.43 -8.40 7.97
CA PHE A 281 4.91 -7.05 7.89
C PHE A 281 3.42 -7.02 7.57
N THR A 282 2.72 -8.15 7.71
CA THR A 282 1.27 -8.27 7.48
C THR A 282 0.51 -8.92 8.65
N SER A 283 1.02 -10.02 9.25
CA SER A 283 0.25 -10.85 10.20
C SER A 283 -0.34 -10.07 11.38
N GLY A 284 0.42 -9.14 11.96
CA GLY A 284 -0.02 -8.46 13.18
C GLY A 284 -1.04 -7.34 12.98
N PHE A 285 -1.46 -7.07 11.75
CA PHE A 285 -2.59 -6.18 11.50
C PHE A 285 -3.94 -6.85 11.77
N PHE A 286 -4.06 -8.17 11.56
CA PHE A 286 -5.33 -8.88 11.75
C PHE A 286 -5.91 -8.70 13.16
N PRO A 287 -5.14 -8.86 14.27
CA PRO A 287 -5.66 -8.59 15.62
C PRO A 287 -6.18 -7.16 15.80
N ILE A 288 -5.55 -6.19 15.14
CA ILE A 288 -5.93 -4.78 15.25
C ILE A 288 -7.20 -4.49 14.47
N MET A 289 -7.23 -4.87 13.20
CA MET A 289 -8.32 -4.54 12.27
C MET A 289 -9.59 -5.32 12.57
N MET A 290 -9.46 -6.60 12.94
CA MET A 290 -10.61 -7.47 13.21
C MET A 290 -11.14 -7.36 14.63
N PHE A 291 -10.33 -6.97 15.62
CA PHE A 291 -10.75 -7.03 17.02
C PHE A 291 -10.53 -5.72 17.77
N ALA A 292 -9.32 -5.17 17.74
CA ALA A 292 -8.98 -3.98 18.52
C ALA A 292 -9.78 -2.74 18.13
N LEU A 293 -9.87 -2.43 16.83
CA LEU A 293 -10.58 -1.25 16.34
C LEU A 293 -12.11 -1.37 16.47
N PRO A 294 -12.74 -2.53 16.20
CA PRO A 294 -14.14 -2.75 16.56
C PRO A 294 -14.40 -2.56 18.07
N ALA A 295 -13.50 -3.01 18.93
CA ALA A 295 -13.60 -2.81 20.38
C ALA A 295 -13.44 -1.32 20.78
N ALA A 296 -12.56 -0.57 20.10
CA ALA A 296 -12.44 0.87 20.27
C ALA A 296 -13.72 1.61 19.83
N ALA A 297 -14.31 1.22 18.71
CA ALA A 297 -15.58 1.77 18.22
C ALA A 297 -16.74 1.51 19.21
N LEU A 298 -16.76 0.32 19.84
CA LEU A 298 -17.70 0.02 20.93
C LEU A 298 -17.44 0.89 22.16
N ALA A 299 -16.18 1.11 22.55
CA ALA A 299 -15.83 1.98 23.67
C ALA A 299 -16.28 3.43 23.44
N ILE A 300 -16.07 3.96 22.23
CA ILE A 300 -16.55 5.28 21.80
C ILE A 300 -18.08 5.36 21.89
N THR A 301 -18.78 4.36 21.35
CA THR A 301 -20.25 4.27 21.40
C THR A 301 -20.75 4.33 22.83
N HIS A 302 -20.20 3.49 23.71
CA HIS A 302 -20.66 3.47 25.09
C HIS A 302 -20.29 4.77 25.83
N ALA A 303 -19.24 5.48 25.43
CA ALA A 303 -18.80 6.72 26.07
C ALA A 303 -19.56 7.96 25.55
N ALA A 304 -20.28 7.85 24.42
CA ALA A 304 -21.16 8.90 23.93
C ALA A 304 -22.25 9.25 24.95
N ARG A 305 -22.71 10.51 24.92
CA ARG A 305 -23.84 10.98 25.73
C ARG A 305 -25.09 10.14 25.46
N PRO A 306 -25.96 9.90 26.47
CA PRO A 306 -27.12 9.01 26.33
C PRO A 306 -28.00 9.33 25.11
N GLU A 307 -28.19 10.61 24.81
CA GLU A 307 -29.08 11.11 23.75
C GLU A 307 -28.50 10.80 22.35
N ARG A 308 -27.17 10.80 22.21
CA ARG A 308 -26.49 10.56 20.92
C ARG A 308 -26.02 9.13 20.72
N ARG A 309 -26.08 8.28 21.75
CA ARG A 309 -25.55 6.91 21.72
C ARG A 309 -26.10 6.07 20.57
N LYS A 310 -27.36 6.25 20.19
CA LYS A 310 -27.98 5.51 19.07
C LYS A 310 -27.35 5.90 17.72
N VAL A 311 -27.19 7.20 17.47
CA VAL A 311 -26.59 7.72 16.23
C VAL A 311 -25.12 7.34 16.14
N VAL A 312 -24.35 7.59 17.21
CA VAL A 312 -22.93 7.22 17.27
C VAL A 312 -22.74 5.71 17.17
N GLY A 313 -23.60 4.93 17.82
CA GLY A 313 -23.57 3.47 17.75
C GLY A 313 -23.78 2.94 16.34
N GLY A 314 -24.71 3.52 15.57
CA GLY A 314 -24.90 3.17 14.16
C GLY A 314 -23.65 3.46 13.30
N LEU A 315 -23.06 4.65 13.46
CA LEU A 315 -21.83 5.04 12.75
C LEU A 315 -20.64 4.16 13.12
N MET A 316 -20.41 3.94 14.41
CA MET A 316 -19.32 3.12 14.93
C MET A 316 -19.47 1.65 14.55
N LEU A 317 -20.70 1.12 14.53
CA LEU A 317 -20.94 -0.25 14.07
C LEU A 317 -20.63 -0.40 12.57
N SER A 318 -21.08 0.54 11.73
CA SER A 318 -20.82 0.50 10.29
C SER A 318 -19.32 0.52 9.98
N THR A 319 -18.59 1.44 10.62
CA THR A 319 -17.14 1.57 10.45
C THR A 319 -16.39 0.38 11.06
N ALA A 320 -16.82 -0.16 12.20
CA ALA A 320 -16.28 -1.39 12.80
C ALA A 320 -16.47 -2.60 11.88
N LEU A 321 -17.64 -2.76 11.27
CA LEU A 321 -17.89 -3.83 10.29
C LEU A 321 -17.00 -3.68 9.06
N THR A 322 -16.78 -2.46 8.59
CA THR A 322 -15.84 -2.20 7.49
C THR A 322 -14.42 -2.61 7.87
N SER A 323 -13.91 -2.17 9.03
CA SER A 323 -12.59 -2.60 9.53
C SER A 323 -12.50 -4.11 9.70
N PHE A 324 -13.53 -4.74 10.26
CA PHE A 324 -13.54 -6.19 10.50
C PHE A 324 -13.52 -6.99 9.19
N VAL A 325 -14.37 -6.64 8.24
CA VAL A 325 -14.55 -7.43 7.01
C VAL A 325 -13.44 -7.14 6.00
N THR A 326 -13.11 -5.87 5.79
CA THR A 326 -12.21 -5.45 4.70
C THR A 326 -10.84 -4.97 5.18
N GLY A 327 -10.65 -4.76 6.48
CA GLY A 327 -9.40 -4.23 7.02
C GLY A 327 -9.21 -2.71 6.82
N VAL A 328 -10.23 -1.98 6.36
CA VAL A 328 -10.14 -0.51 6.19
C VAL A 328 -10.37 0.17 7.54
N THR A 329 -9.36 0.88 8.04
CA THR A 329 -9.31 1.39 9.42
C THR A 329 -9.55 2.89 9.52
N GLU A 330 -9.33 3.62 8.44
CA GLU A 330 -9.32 5.08 8.39
C GLU A 330 -10.61 5.72 8.94
N PRO A 331 -11.83 5.22 8.65
CA PRO A 331 -13.04 5.81 9.19
C PRO A 331 -13.10 5.79 10.72
N ILE A 332 -12.53 4.76 11.36
CA ILE A 332 -12.48 4.65 12.83
C ILE A 332 -11.33 5.52 13.35
N GLU A 333 -10.13 5.39 12.79
CA GLU A 333 -8.95 6.13 13.24
C GLU A 333 -9.18 7.64 13.17
N PHE A 334 -9.73 8.14 12.06
CA PHE A 334 -9.99 9.58 11.88
C PHE A 334 -11.05 10.13 12.83
N SER A 335 -11.91 9.28 13.39
CA SER A 335 -12.91 9.70 14.38
C SER A 335 -12.29 10.18 15.70
N PHE A 336 -11.05 9.76 16.02
CA PHE A 336 -10.36 10.15 17.26
C PHE A 336 -8.96 10.71 17.04
N LEU A 337 -8.33 10.52 15.88
CA LEU A 337 -6.96 10.97 15.59
C LEU A 337 -6.76 12.48 15.85
N PHE A 338 -7.70 13.30 15.39
CA PHE A 338 -7.60 14.76 15.51
C PHE A 338 -8.17 15.29 16.82
N VAL A 339 -9.14 14.59 17.40
CA VAL A 339 -9.90 15.06 18.57
C VAL A 339 -9.31 14.53 19.89
N ALA A 340 -8.64 13.38 19.84
CA ALA A 340 -7.99 12.74 20.98
C ALA A 340 -6.62 12.13 20.57
N PRO A 341 -5.60 12.96 20.28
CA PRO A 341 -4.30 12.48 19.80
C PRO A 341 -3.61 11.47 20.73
N ALA A 342 -3.87 11.56 22.05
CA ALA A 342 -3.35 10.59 23.02
C ALA A 342 -3.86 9.15 22.75
N LEU A 343 -5.14 8.99 22.38
CA LEU A 343 -5.68 7.67 21.98
C LEU A 343 -5.01 7.17 20.71
N TYR A 344 -4.64 8.08 19.81
CA TYR A 344 -3.93 7.75 18.59
C TYR A 344 -2.50 7.27 18.84
N VAL A 345 -1.75 7.93 19.72
CA VAL A 345 -0.41 7.48 20.12
C VAL A 345 -0.47 6.08 20.76
N ILE A 346 -1.47 5.82 21.60
CA ILE A 346 -1.68 4.49 22.19
C ILE A 346 -1.99 3.46 21.10
N HIS A 347 -2.88 3.79 20.17
CA HIS A 347 -3.19 2.92 19.03
C HIS A 347 -1.93 2.59 18.22
N VAL A 348 -1.09 3.58 17.91
CA VAL A 348 0.19 3.42 17.21
C VAL A 348 1.12 2.43 17.93
N VAL A 349 1.28 2.60 19.25
CA VAL A 349 2.14 1.72 20.06
C VAL A 349 1.57 0.30 20.11
N LEU A 350 0.27 0.16 20.38
CA LEU A 350 -0.38 -1.15 20.49
C LEU A 350 -0.40 -1.90 19.16
N THR A 351 -0.47 -1.21 18.01
CA THR A 351 -0.27 -1.85 16.70
C THR A 351 1.14 -2.38 16.55
N GLY A 352 2.17 -1.64 16.96
CA GLY A 352 3.54 -2.16 17.01
C GLY A 352 3.67 -3.39 17.91
N VAL A 353 3.04 -3.39 19.09
CA VAL A 353 3.00 -4.57 19.97
C VAL A 353 2.30 -5.75 19.31
N SER A 354 1.18 -5.52 18.63
CA SER A 354 0.45 -6.56 17.89
C SER A 354 1.32 -7.18 16.81
N MET A 355 2.02 -6.37 16.03
CA MET A 355 2.98 -6.84 15.02
C MET A 355 4.08 -7.69 15.62
N ALA A 356 4.72 -7.23 16.69
CA ALA A 356 5.79 -7.99 17.34
C ALA A 356 5.28 -9.31 17.96
N LEU A 357 4.15 -9.26 18.66
CA LEU A 357 3.61 -10.40 19.39
C LEU A 357 3.08 -11.48 18.46
N THR A 358 2.36 -11.11 17.40
CA THR A 358 1.85 -12.06 16.40
C THR A 358 2.99 -12.78 15.69
N TRP A 359 4.02 -12.05 15.24
CA TRP A 359 5.20 -12.67 14.64
C TRP A 359 5.99 -13.52 15.65
N GLY A 360 6.18 -13.02 16.88
CA GLY A 360 6.89 -13.74 17.94
C GLY A 360 6.24 -15.06 18.37
N LEU A 361 4.92 -15.18 18.21
CA LEU A 361 4.17 -16.44 18.43
C LEU A 361 4.21 -17.39 17.21
N GLY A 362 4.89 -16.98 16.13
CA GLY A 362 5.07 -17.77 14.91
C GLY A 362 3.81 -17.81 14.04
N VAL A 363 3.01 -16.74 14.03
CA VAL A 363 1.86 -16.59 13.14
C VAL A 363 2.32 -15.91 11.86
N HIS A 364 2.28 -16.63 10.74
CA HIS A 364 2.63 -16.10 9.42
C HIS A 364 1.37 -16.09 8.57
N ASP A 365 0.81 -14.92 8.35
CA ASP A 365 -0.38 -14.70 7.55
C ASP A 365 -0.20 -13.43 6.72
N GLY A 366 -0.86 -13.39 5.57
CA GLY A 366 -0.77 -12.31 4.60
C GLY A 366 -2.13 -11.84 4.17
N PHE A 367 -2.16 -10.71 3.49
CA PHE A 367 -3.35 -10.17 2.86
C PHE A 367 -2.99 -9.57 1.52
N SER A 368 -3.97 -9.42 0.64
CA SER A 368 -3.76 -8.80 -0.66
C SER A 368 -4.12 -7.32 -0.68
N PHE A 369 -5.08 -6.92 0.16
CA PHE A 369 -5.48 -5.52 0.31
C PHE A 369 -5.28 -5.01 1.73
N SER A 370 -5.87 -5.70 2.71
CA SER A 370 -5.74 -5.34 4.12
C SER A 370 -6.08 -6.53 5.01
N ALA A 371 -5.79 -6.45 6.31
CA ALA A 371 -5.92 -7.58 7.23
C ALA A 371 -7.37 -7.78 7.76
N GLY A 372 -8.34 -7.83 6.86
CA GLY A 372 -9.75 -8.07 7.16
C GLY A 372 -10.13 -9.56 7.17
N LEU A 373 -11.36 -9.86 7.58
CA LEU A 373 -11.90 -11.23 7.63
C LEU A 373 -11.80 -11.95 6.28
N ILE A 374 -12.02 -11.23 5.16
CA ILE A 374 -11.96 -11.84 3.83
C ILE A 374 -10.56 -12.40 3.58
N ASP A 375 -9.52 -11.58 3.77
CA ASP A 375 -8.13 -12.00 3.60
C ASP A 375 -7.75 -13.12 4.59
N TYR A 376 -8.21 -13.03 5.85
CA TYR A 376 -7.96 -14.05 6.87
C TYR A 376 -8.52 -15.43 6.49
N VAL A 377 -9.77 -15.46 6.02
CA VAL A 377 -10.44 -16.73 5.67
C VAL A 377 -9.87 -17.28 4.38
N ILE A 378 -9.67 -16.43 3.37
CA ILE A 378 -9.23 -16.91 2.05
C ILE A 378 -7.79 -17.42 2.11
N ASN A 379 -6.92 -16.84 2.95
CA ASN A 379 -5.51 -17.25 3.08
C ASN A 379 -5.27 -18.35 4.11
N TRP A 380 -6.32 -18.90 4.74
CA TRP A 380 -6.21 -19.82 5.87
C TRP A 380 -5.28 -21.03 5.63
N SER A 381 -5.29 -21.62 4.44
CA SER A 381 -4.46 -22.79 4.09
C SER A 381 -3.01 -22.44 3.78
N LEU A 382 -2.72 -21.19 3.36
CA LEU A 382 -1.36 -20.70 3.14
C LEU A 382 -0.71 -20.24 4.46
N ALA A 383 -1.52 -19.80 5.41
CA ALA A 383 -1.06 -19.24 6.67
C ALA A 383 -0.48 -20.30 7.62
N THR A 384 0.54 -19.90 8.38
CA THR A 384 1.10 -20.69 9.49
C THR A 384 0.46 -20.27 10.80
N ARG A 385 -0.20 -21.22 11.47
CA ARG A 385 -0.94 -21.03 12.73
C ARG A 385 -1.97 -19.87 12.70
N PRO A 386 -2.79 -19.72 11.63
CA PRO A 386 -3.74 -18.60 11.52
C PRO A 386 -4.72 -18.53 12.69
N TRP A 387 -5.11 -19.67 13.26
CA TRP A 387 -6.03 -19.75 14.40
C TRP A 387 -5.60 -18.93 15.62
N LEU A 388 -4.30 -18.68 15.82
CA LEU A 388 -3.79 -17.86 16.94
C LEU A 388 -4.18 -16.38 16.82
N ILE A 389 -4.55 -15.91 15.62
CA ILE A 389 -5.03 -14.54 15.41
C ILE A 389 -6.29 -14.26 16.24
N ILE A 390 -7.17 -15.25 16.42
CA ILE A 390 -8.41 -15.11 17.19
C ILE A 390 -8.12 -14.82 18.68
N PRO A 391 -7.40 -15.67 19.44
CA PRO A 391 -7.12 -15.38 20.85
C PRO A 391 -6.28 -14.11 21.04
N ILE A 392 -5.28 -13.86 20.17
CA ILE A 392 -4.49 -12.62 20.21
C ILE A 392 -5.42 -11.40 20.01
N GLY A 393 -6.26 -11.46 18.99
CA GLY A 393 -7.26 -10.44 18.67
C GLY A 393 -8.22 -10.18 19.82
N LEU A 394 -8.77 -11.22 20.44
CA LEU A 394 -9.66 -11.07 21.60
C LEU A 394 -8.96 -10.41 22.80
N CYS A 395 -7.69 -10.75 23.06
CA CYS A 395 -6.90 -10.05 24.08
C CYS A 395 -6.74 -8.56 23.73
N PHE A 396 -6.41 -8.24 22.48
CA PHE A 396 -6.32 -6.84 22.02
C PHE A 396 -7.67 -6.12 22.10
N ALA A 397 -8.79 -6.77 21.79
CA ALA A 397 -10.13 -6.20 21.95
C ALA A 397 -10.40 -5.81 23.40
N VAL A 398 -10.09 -6.68 24.38
CA VAL A 398 -10.25 -6.37 25.80
C VAL A 398 -9.38 -5.17 26.20
N VAL A 399 -8.10 -5.19 25.82
CA VAL A 399 -7.15 -4.11 26.12
C VAL A 399 -7.61 -2.79 25.52
N TYR A 400 -7.99 -2.77 24.24
CA TYR A 400 -8.45 -1.56 23.55
C TYR A 400 -9.75 -1.04 24.15
N TYR A 401 -10.75 -1.90 24.39
CA TYR A 401 -12.00 -1.46 24.98
C TYR A 401 -11.77 -0.82 26.34
N ALA A 402 -11.03 -1.49 27.23
CA ALA A 402 -10.76 -1.00 28.58
C ALA A 402 -9.98 0.32 28.56
N LEU A 403 -8.89 0.40 27.78
CA LEU A 403 -8.07 1.60 27.69
C LEU A 403 -8.82 2.77 27.07
N PHE A 404 -9.47 2.58 25.93
CA PHE A 404 -10.24 3.65 25.27
C PHE A 404 -11.34 4.15 26.20
N ARG A 405 -12.13 3.24 26.78
CA ARG A 405 -13.21 3.61 27.68
C ARG A 405 -12.70 4.37 28.89
N PHE A 406 -11.64 3.88 29.53
CA PHE A 406 -11.05 4.53 30.69
C PHE A 406 -10.56 5.94 30.36
N LEU A 407 -9.76 6.08 29.30
CA LEU A 407 -9.15 7.36 28.93
C LEU A 407 -10.19 8.39 28.47
N ILE A 408 -11.18 7.97 27.68
CA ILE A 408 -12.26 8.85 27.22
C ILE A 408 -13.03 9.43 28.40
N VAL A 409 -13.37 8.60 29.38
CA VAL A 409 -14.15 9.04 30.55
C VAL A 409 -13.27 9.81 31.55
N LYS A 410 -12.05 9.33 31.84
CA LYS A 410 -11.18 9.92 32.86
C LYS A 410 -10.66 11.29 32.47
N PHE A 411 -10.35 11.50 31.19
CA PHE A 411 -9.79 12.74 30.66
C PHE A 411 -10.80 13.58 29.87
N ASP A 412 -12.08 13.19 29.89
CA ASP A 412 -13.17 13.84 29.16
C ASP A 412 -12.85 14.12 27.68
N LEU A 413 -12.30 13.11 27.00
CA LEU A 413 -11.92 13.24 25.59
C LEU A 413 -13.17 13.40 24.71
N LYS A 414 -13.12 14.34 23.77
CA LYS A 414 -14.26 14.76 22.94
C LYS A 414 -14.51 13.84 21.74
N THR A 415 -14.45 12.52 21.95
CA THR A 415 -14.76 11.53 20.90
C THR A 415 -16.20 11.71 20.37
N PRO A 416 -16.56 11.15 19.20
CA PRO A 416 -17.89 11.33 18.62
C PRO A 416 -19.02 11.08 19.62
N GLY A 417 -19.96 12.03 19.71
CA GLY A 417 -21.05 12.01 20.69
C GLY A 417 -20.73 12.63 22.06
N ARG A 418 -19.56 13.27 22.21
CA ARG A 418 -19.14 13.98 23.44
C ARG A 418 -18.76 15.45 23.19
N GLU A 419 -19.04 15.97 21.99
CA GLU A 419 -18.83 17.36 21.58
C GLU A 419 -19.65 18.32 22.47
N PRO A 420 -19.26 19.62 22.57
CA PRO A 420 -20.10 20.65 23.18
C PRO A 420 -21.48 20.74 22.51
N GLU A 421 -22.51 21.16 23.25
CA GLU A 421 -23.91 21.18 22.76
C GLU A 421 -24.11 22.09 21.54
N GLU A 422 -23.41 23.23 21.52
CA GLU A 422 -23.43 24.17 20.40
C GLU A 422 -22.99 23.50 19.09
N VAL A 423 -21.87 22.78 19.12
CA VAL A 423 -21.34 22.03 17.97
C VAL A 423 -22.25 20.85 17.62
N ALA A 424 -22.86 20.21 18.62
CA ALA A 424 -23.79 19.11 18.39
C ALA A 424 -25.06 19.57 17.66
N HIS A 425 -25.59 20.75 18.00
CA HIS A 425 -26.75 21.34 17.33
C HIS A 425 -26.46 21.71 15.87
N GLU A 426 -25.26 22.23 15.56
CA GLU A 426 -24.85 22.52 14.18
C GLU A 426 -24.79 21.25 13.32
N ILE A 427 -24.17 20.17 13.84
CA ILE A 427 -24.08 18.88 13.15
C ILE A 427 -25.48 18.28 12.88
N GLU A 428 -26.41 18.43 13.82
CA GLU A 428 -27.79 17.93 13.67
C GLU A 428 -28.59 18.73 12.64
N GLN A 429 -28.39 20.04 12.57
CA GLN A 429 -29.00 20.88 11.53
C GLN A 429 -28.48 20.55 10.13
N ASP A 430 -27.19 20.24 9.98
CA ASP A 430 -26.61 19.85 8.70
C ASP A 430 -27.11 18.48 8.23
N ASN A 431 -27.23 17.51 9.14
CA ASN A 431 -27.72 16.16 8.81
C ASN A 431 -29.22 16.11 8.46
N THR A 432 -30.01 17.09 8.89
CA THR A 432 -31.46 17.18 8.60
C THR A 432 -31.77 18.01 7.35
N ARG A 433 -30.77 18.68 6.77
CA ARG A 433 -30.87 19.46 5.52
C ARG A 433 -30.42 18.69 4.28
N ALA A 434 -29.76 17.55 4.44
CA ALA A 434 -29.41 16.60 3.37
C ALA A 434 -30.50 15.53 3.23
#